data_AF-A0A6A8ME08-F1
#
_entry.id   AF-A0A6A8ME08-F1
#
_cell.length_a   1.000
_cell.length_b   1.000
_cell.length_c   1.000
_cell.angle_alpha   90.00
_cell.angle_beta   90.00
_cell.angle_gamma   90.00
#
_symmetry.space_group_name_H-M   'P 1'
#
loop_
_entity.id
_entity.type
_entity.pdbx_description
1 polymer ?
#
loop_
_entity_poly.entity_id
_entity_poly.type
_entity_poly.pdbx_seq_one_letter_code
_entity_poly.pdbx_strand_id
1 'polypeptide(L)'
;MIADKLSLANQVIEKLQEVEDPELLVDVVNLGLIYGVDITEAGRCTVTMTLTTMGCPLSDYLDQQIKAAVCQVPGITEAAVKLVWYPVWSPARLSASAKAALGISGQEQPAPAAVKKLDTRTPIKTLADRYPSFVDDMAAIGFDRIKQPGMLQTVGRVMNLRLGCQAMGFDLEEVKQLLQAKGYQVQD
;
A
#
# COMPACT_ATOMS: atom_id res chain seq x y z
N MET A 1 -31.45 -1.51 -2.29
CA MET A 1 -31.34 -0.07 -2.58
C MET A 1 -29.91 0.36 -2.24
N ILE A 2 -29.17 0.97 -3.18
CA ILE A 2 -27.74 1.29 -2.98
C ILE A 2 -27.55 2.51 -2.06
N ALA A 3 -28.52 3.44 -2.05
CA ALA A 3 -28.48 4.66 -1.27
C ALA A 3 -28.46 4.40 0.26
N ASP A 4 -29.27 3.44 0.74
CA ASP A 4 -29.33 3.11 2.18
C ASP A 4 -28.02 2.50 2.69
N LYS A 5 -27.39 1.65 1.87
CA LYS A 5 -26.09 1.04 2.21
C LYS A 5 -24.97 2.08 2.29
N LEU A 6 -24.97 3.05 1.37
CA LEU A 6 -24.00 4.14 1.38
C LEU A 6 -24.21 5.05 2.60
N SER A 7 -25.45 5.39 2.93
CA SER A 7 -25.77 6.18 4.13
C SER A 7 -25.31 5.47 5.41
N LEU A 8 -25.56 4.16 5.51
CA LEU A 8 -25.16 3.37 6.67
C LEU A 8 -23.64 3.25 6.78
N ALA A 9 -22.95 3.05 5.66
CA ALA A 9 -21.49 3.05 5.64
C ALA A 9 -20.90 4.40 6.10
N ASN A 10 -21.49 5.53 5.69
CA ASN A 10 -21.05 6.85 6.14
C ASN A 10 -21.22 7.02 7.65
N GLN A 11 -22.35 6.61 8.22
CA GLN A 11 -22.58 6.65 9.68
C GLN A 11 -21.58 5.78 10.45
N VAL A 12 -21.21 4.62 9.89
CA VAL A 12 -20.14 3.78 10.44
C VAL A 12 -18.80 4.52 10.42
N ILE A 13 -18.43 5.16 9.31
CA ILE A 13 -17.19 5.93 9.20
C ILE A 13 -17.17 7.10 10.20
N GLU A 14 -18.29 7.82 10.35
CA GLU A 14 -18.43 8.89 11.36
C GLU A 14 -18.20 8.36 12.78
N LYS A 15 -18.76 7.18 13.11
CA LYS A 15 -18.50 6.55 14.41
C LYS A 15 -17.07 6.07 14.59
N LEU A 16 -16.42 5.62 13.53
CA LEU A 16 -15.00 5.26 13.58
C LEU A 16 -14.09 6.47 13.78
N GLN A 17 -14.51 7.68 13.39
CA GLN A 17 -13.77 8.93 13.67
C GLN A 17 -13.80 9.31 15.16
N GLU A 18 -14.67 8.72 15.97
CA GLU A 18 -14.69 8.90 17.43
C GLU A 18 -13.70 7.95 18.14
N VAL A 19 -13.12 6.98 17.43
CA VAL A 19 -12.18 6.01 18.01
C VAL A 19 -10.75 6.50 17.82
N GLU A 20 -10.15 6.96 18.91
CA GLU A 20 -8.78 7.48 18.94
C GLU A 20 -7.74 6.42 19.29
N ASP A 21 -6.58 6.50 18.65
CA ASP A 21 -5.39 5.75 19.06
C ASP A 21 -4.78 6.42 20.32
N PRO A 22 -4.65 5.72 21.45
CA PRO A 22 -4.15 6.32 22.69
C PRO A 22 -2.65 6.69 22.66
N GLU A 23 -1.88 6.20 21.69
CA GLU A 23 -0.47 6.58 21.53
C GLU A 23 -0.33 7.84 20.68
N LEU A 24 -1.10 7.92 19.58
CA LEU A 24 -0.99 9.00 18.60
C LEU A 24 -1.99 10.14 18.83
N LEU A 25 -3.03 9.93 19.63
CA LEU A 25 -4.11 10.89 19.92
C LEU A 25 -4.80 11.42 18.65
N VAL A 26 -4.95 10.54 17.66
CA VAL A 26 -5.64 10.80 16.38
C VAL A 26 -6.56 9.62 16.11
N ASP A 27 -7.71 9.87 15.48
CA ASP A 27 -8.68 8.83 15.17
C ASP A 27 -8.21 7.86 14.09
N VAL A 28 -8.71 6.62 14.18
CA VAL A 28 -8.31 5.51 13.31
C VAL A 28 -8.62 5.76 11.82
N VAL A 29 -9.58 6.62 11.51
CA VAL A 29 -9.94 6.98 10.13
C VAL A 29 -8.93 7.97 9.56
N ASN A 30 -8.64 9.06 10.28
CA ASN A 30 -7.66 10.06 9.89
C ASN A 30 -6.23 9.52 9.93
N LEU A 31 -5.95 8.52 10.78
CA LEU A 31 -4.71 7.75 10.74
C LEU A 31 -4.60 6.85 9.50
N GLY A 32 -5.69 6.62 8.78
CA GLY A 32 -5.73 5.75 7.60
C GLY A 32 -5.55 4.27 7.93
N LEU A 33 -5.99 3.84 9.12
CA LEU A 33 -5.95 2.44 9.57
C LEU A 33 -7.13 1.62 9.03
N ILE A 34 -8.24 2.27 8.70
CA ILE A 34 -9.43 1.62 8.15
C ILE A 34 -9.29 1.44 6.63
N TYR A 35 -9.28 0.19 6.17
CA TYR A 35 -9.10 -0.16 4.75
C TYR A 35 -10.41 -0.46 4.03
N GLY A 36 -11.44 -0.84 4.78
CA GLY A 36 -12.75 -1.06 4.22
C GLY A 36 -13.80 -1.34 5.27
N VAL A 37 -15.04 -1.04 4.92
CA VAL A 37 -16.23 -1.35 5.71
C VAL A 37 -17.18 -2.09 4.79
N ASP A 38 -17.48 -3.34 5.11
CA ASP A 38 -18.49 -4.13 4.40
C ASP A 38 -19.68 -4.40 5.32
N ILE A 39 -20.87 -4.08 4.84
CA ILE A 39 -22.11 -4.26 5.61
C ILE A 39 -23.00 -5.21 4.82
N THR A 40 -23.41 -6.30 5.47
CA THR A 40 -24.35 -7.27 4.88
C THR A 40 -25.79 -6.79 5.00
N GLU A 41 -26.70 -7.35 4.21
CA GLU A 41 -28.14 -7.03 4.30
C GLU A 41 -28.74 -7.40 5.67
N ALA A 42 -28.12 -8.34 6.39
CA ALA A 42 -28.52 -8.75 7.73
C ALA A 42 -28.04 -7.79 8.83
N GLY A 43 -27.32 -6.70 8.51
CA GLY A 43 -26.82 -5.73 9.48
C GLY A 43 -25.46 -6.09 10.11
N ARG A 44 -24.80 -7.17 9.66
CA ARG A 44 -23.42 -7.46 10.08
C ARG A 44 -22.43 -6.53 9.36
N CYS A 45 -21.65 -5.78 10.13
CA CYS A 45 -20.58 -4.90 9.67
C CYS A 45 -19.22 -5.55 9.90
N THR A 46 -18.40 -5.65 8.85
CA THR A 46 -17.01 -6.08 8.93
C THR A 46 -16.09 -4.91 8.59
N VAL A 47 -15.31 -4.46 9.57
CA VAL A 47 -14.30 -3.42 9.40
C VAL A 47 -12.96 -4.09 9.12
N THR A 48 -12.41 -3.88 7.93
CA THR A 48 -11.05 -4.31 7.60
C THR A 48 -10.08 -3.22 7.98
N MET A 49 -9.12 -3.51 8.85
CA MET A 49 -8.14 -2.53 9.35
C MET A 49 -6.72 -3.08 9.39
N THR A 50 -5.75 -2.20 9.53
CA THR A 50 -4.34 -2.49 9.83
C THR A 50 -3.90 -1.73 11.07
N LEU A 51 -2.69 -2.01 11.57
CA LEU A 51 -2.02 -1.22 12.59
C LEU A 51 -0.77 -0.55 12.03
N THR A 52 -0.24 0.42 12.78
CA THR A 52 1.03 1.09 12.48
C THR A 52 2.22 0.15 12.61
N THR A 53 2.15 -0.81 13.55
CA THR A 53 3.22 -1.78 13.85
C THR A 53 2.64 -3.20 14.06
N MET A 54 3.34 -4.22 13.57
CA MET A 54 2.96 -5.63 13.78
C MET A 54 3.10 -6.05 15.24
N GLY A 55 2.14 -6.81 15.76
CA GLY A 55 2.18 -7.35 17.12
C GLY A 55 1.93 -6.32 18.22
N CYS A 56 1.35 -5.16 17.88
CA CYS A 56 1.03 -4.15 18.88
C CYS A 56 -0.04 -4.69 19.87
N PRO A 57 0.22 -4.66 21.21
CA PRO A 57 -0.76 -5.08 22.22
C PRO A 57 -2.04 -4.24 22.20
N LEU A 58 -1.98 -3.06 21.56
CA LEU A 58 -3.12 -2.16 21.36
C LEU A 58 -4.17 -2.71 20.38
N SER A 59 -3.84 -3.76 19.62
CA SER A 59 -4.76 -4.40 18.66
C SER A 59 -6.09 -4.81 19.30
N ASP A 60 -6.06 -5.43 20.47
CA ASP A 60 -7.26 -5.87 21.19
C ASP A 60 -8.09 -4.69 21.71
N TYR A 61 -7.43 -3.62 22.15
CA TYR A 61 -8.10 -2.40 22.59
C TYR A 61 -8.84 -1.73 21.43
N LEU A 62 -8.14 -1.51 20.31
CA LEU A 62 -8.75 -0.91 19.11
C LEU A 62 -9.87 -1.79 18.55
N ASP A 63 -9.69 -3.11 18.54
CA ASP A 63 -10.75 -4.05 18.14
C ASP A 63 -12.03 -3.85 18.96
N GLN A 64 -11.91 -3.76 20.29
CA GLN A 64 -13.05 -3.55 21.18
C GLN A 64 -13.70 -2.18 20.97
N GLN A 65 -12.90 -1.11 20.89
CA GLN A 65 -13.39 0.25 20.71
C GLN A 65 -14.11 0.42 19.36
N ILE A 66 -13.55 -0.15 18.29
CA ILE A 66 -14.16 -0.15 16.96
C ILE A 66 -15.49 -0.90 17.00
N LYS A 67 -15.54 -2.12 17.55
CA LYS A 67 -16.79 -2.88 17.66
C LYS A 67 -17.85 -2.11 18.45
N ALA A 68 -17.46 -1.49 19.57
CA ALA A 68 -18.35 -0.70 20.41
C ALA A 68 -18.91 0.52 19.66
N ALA A 69 -18.07 1.26 18.94
CA ALA A 69 -18.49 2.43 18.17
C ALA A 69 -19.42 2.04 17.01
N VAL A 70 -19.08 0.98 16.26
CA VAL A 70 -19.86 0.52 15.10
C VAL A 70 -21.22 -0.03 15.53
N CYS A 71 -21.31 -0.72 16.68
CA CYS A 71 -22.59 -1.21 17.21
C CYS A 71 -23.54 -0.09 17.70
N GLN A 72 -23.09 1.16 17.82
CA GLN A 72 -23.99 2.29 18.12
C GLN A 72 -24.77 2.77 16.90
N VAL A 73 -24.38 2.36 15.69
CA VAL A 73 -25.04 2.78 14.45
C VAL A 73 -26.37 2.03 14.28
N PRO A 74 -27.51 2.74 14.16
CA PRO A 74 -28.80 2.11 13.92
C PRO A 74 -28.78 1.29 12.62
N GLY A 75 -29.20 0.02 12.70
CA GLY A 75 -29.18 -0.90 11.56
C GLY A 75 -27.96 -1.83 11.52
N ILE A 76 -26.99 -1.64 12.40
CA ILE A 76 -25.94 -2.64 12.65
C ILE A 76 -26.41 -3.59 13.75
N THR A 77 -26.33 -4.89 13.47
CA THR A 77 -26.68 -5.97 14.41
C THR A 77 -25.45 -6.61 15.03
N GLU A 78 -24.33 -6.60 14.32
CA GLU A 78 -23.09 -7.25 14.72
C GLU A 78 -21.91 -6.52 14.09
N ALA A 79 -20.83 -6.33 14.84
CA ALA A 79 -19.58 -5.76 14.36
C ALA A 79 -18.44 -6.78 14.48
N ALA A 80 -17.70 -6.95 13.39
CA ALA A 80 -16.49 -7.75 13.33
C ALA A 80 -15.33 -6.91 12.81
N VAL A 81 -14.13 -7.15 13.32
CA VAL A 81 -12.90 -6.50 12.85
C VAL A 81 -12.02 -7.56 12.21
N LYS A 82 -11.56 -7.25 11.01
CA LYS A 82 -10.63 -8.08 10.24
C LYS A 82 -9.30 -7.36 10.16
N LEU A 83 -8.36 -7.79 11.00
CA LEU A 83 -6.99 -7.28 10.96
C LEU A 83 -6.24 -7.86 9.76
N VAL A 84 -5.67 -6.98 8.94
CA VAL A 84 -4.84 -7.32 7.79
C VAL A 84 -3.49 -6.61 7.88
N TRP A 85 -2.46 -7.23 7.30
CA TRP A 85 -1.10 -6.68 7.26
C TRP A 85 -0.68 -6.22 5.86
N TYR A 86 -1.47 -6.56 4.85
CA TYR A 86 -1.24 -6.18 3.46
C TYR A 86 -2.50 -5.51 2.89
N PRO A 87 -2.36 -4.32 2.26
CA PRO A 87 -1.12 -3.54 2.13
C PRO A 87 -0.57 -3.04 3.47
N VAL A 88 0.74 -2.82 3.56
CA VAL A 88 1.37 -2.31 4.80
C VAL A 88 0.98 -0.85 5.01
N TRP A 89 0.74 -0.46 6.26
CA TRP A 89 0.47 0.94 6.61
C TRP A 89 1.70 1.82 6.40
N SER A 90 1.48 3.10 6.04
CA SER A 90 2.55 4.10 5.98
C SER A 90 2.00 5.49 6.30
N PRO A 91 2.83 6.43 6.80
CA PRO A 91 2.40 7.78 7.17
C PRO A 91 1.74 8.59 6.03
N ALA A 92 1.89 8.19 4.78
CA ALA A 92 1.21 8.86 3.69
C ALA A 92 -0.27 8.55 3.56
N ARG A 93 -0.78 7.59 4.35
CA ARG A 93 -2.22 7.35 4.51
C ARG A 93 -2.85 8.35 5.49
N LEU A 94 -2.05 9.13 6.22
CA LEU A 94 -2.55 10.18 7.11
C LEU A 94 -3.34 11.22 6.31
N SER A 95 -4.50 11.60 6.84
CA SER A 95 -5.24 12.76 6.34
C SER A 95 -4.44 14.05 6.56
N ALA A 96 -4.80 15.12 5.85
CA ALA A 96 -4.16 16.43 6.04
C ALA A 96 -4.28 16.94 7.48
N SER A 97 -5.41 16.69 8.14
CA SER A 97 -5.63 17.04 9.55
C SER A 97 -4.76 16.21 10.49
N ALA A 98 -4.62 14.90 10.26
CA ALA A 98 -3.74 14.05 11.05
C ALA A 98 -2.27 14.44 10.90
N LYS A 99 -1.82 14.72 9.67
CA LYS A 99 -0.45 15.22 9.41
C LYS A 99 -0.19 16.50 10.20
N ALA A 100 -1.13 17.44 10.21
CA ALA A 100 -1.02 18.68 10.97
C ALA A 100 -0.98 18.44 12.49
N ALA A 101 -1.85 17.57 13.02
CA ALA A 101 -1.91 17.24 14.43
C ALA A 101 -0.60 16.60 14.95
N LEU A 102 0.02 15.77 14.12
CA LEU A 102 1.29 15.10 14.43
C LEU A 102 2.52 15.98 14.14
N GLY A 103 2.33 17.25 13.76
CA GLY A 103 3.44 18.16 13.45
C GLY A 103 4.21 17.79 12.16
N ILE A 104 3.61 17.00 11.28
CA ILE A 104 4.15 16.65 9.97
C ILE A 104 3.79 17.79 8.99
N SER A 105 4.37 18.96 9.25
CA SER A 105 4.26 20.15 8.40
C SER A 105 5.51 20.30 7.55
N GLY A 106 5.63 19.48 6.50
CA GLY A 106 6.77 19.57 5.60
C GLY A 106 6.72 18.55 4.47
N GLN A 107 6.47 19.06 3.27
CA GLN A 107 6.49 18.37 1.98
C GLN A 107 5.43 17.26 1.86
N GLU A 108 4.50 17.41 0.91
CA GLU A 108 3.82 16.28 0.33
C GLU A 108 4.89 15.34 -0.24
N GLN A 109 5.38 14.41 0.56
CA GLN A 109 5.87 13.16 0.01
C GLN A 109 4.60 12.37 -0.32
N PRO A 110 4.27 12.16 -1.61
CA PRO A 110 3.37 11.07 -1.94
C PRO A 110 3.91 9.84 -1.21
N ALA A 111 3.01 8.96 -0.75
CA ALA A 111 3.39 7.71 -0.10
C ALA A 111 4.68 7.20 -0.67
N PRO A 112 5.74 6.94 0.14
CA PRO A 112 6.98 6.46 -0.42
C PRO A 112 6.58 5.25 -1.23
N ALA A 113 6.55 5.42 -2.55
CA ALA A 113 6.13 4.39 -3.47
C ALA A 113 7.14 3.30 -3.17
N ALA A 114 6.68 2.25 -2.48
CA ALA A 114 7.50 1.35 -1.69
C ALA A 114 8.84 1.21 -2.40
N VAL A 115 9.87 1.88 -1.84
CA VAL A 115 11.11 2.23 -2.57
C VAL A 115 11.44 1.08 -3.51
N LYS A 116 11.43 1.31 -4.82
CA LYS A 116 11.60 0.23 -5.82
C LYS A 116 13.05 -0.27 -5.75
N LYS A 117 13.34 -1.10 -4.75
CA LYS A 117 14.66 -1.68 -4.50
C LYS A 117 14.94 -2.71 -5.59
N LEU A 118 15.84 -2.36 -6.49
CA LEU A 118 16.23 -3.19 -7.61
C LEU A 118 17.60 -3.77 -7.33
N ASP A 119 17.68 -5.08 -7.20
CA ASP A 119 18.95 -5.79 -7.12
C ASP A 119 19.36 -6.22 -8.54
N THR A 120 20.58 -5.85 -8.95
CA THR A 120 21.05 -6.06 -10.33
C THR A 120 21.30 -7.52 -10.71
N ARG A 121 21.34 -8.43 -9.72
CA ARG A 121 21.54 -9.87 -9.90
C ARG A 121 20.21 -10.63 -9.95
N THR A 122 19.13 -9.99 -9.51
CA THR A 122 17.78 -10.53 -9.56
C THR A 122 17.33 -10.75 -11.02
N PRO A 123 16.68 -11.88 -11.33
CA PRO A 123 16.15 -12.13 -12.66
C PRO A 123 15.17 -11.05 -13.13
N ILE A 124 15.28 -10.66 -14.40
CA ILE A 124 14.45 -9.62 -15.03
C ILE A 124 12.95 -9.96 -14.92
N LYS A 125 12.57 -11.24 -15.01
CA LYS A 125 11.18 -11.70 -14.81
C LYS A 125 10.67 -11.38 -13.41
N THR A 126 11.48 -11.64 -12.38
CA THR A 126 11.11 -11.38 -10.98
C THR A 126 10.94 -9.90 -10.73
N LEU A 127 11.76 -9.05 -11.35
CA LEU A 127 11.62 -7.59 -11.29
C LEU A 127 10.35 -7.11 -12.01
N ALA A 128 10.06 -7.66 -13.19
CA ALA A 128 8.86 -7.32 -13.96
C ALA A 128 7.56 -7.73 -13.24
N ASP A 129 7.53 -8.88 -12.57
CA ASP A 129 6.37 -9.30 -11.76
C ASP A 129 6.17 -8.42 -10.53
N ARG A 130 7.26 -7.93 -9.95
CA ARG A 130 7.24 -7.10 -8.74
C ARG A 130 6.85 -5.65 -9.02
N TYR A 131 7.25 -5.13 -10.19
CA TYR A 131 7.09 -3.73 -10.55
C TYR A 131 6.36 -3.63 -11.89
N PRO A 132 5.04 -3.35 -11.89
CA PRO A 132 4.24 -3.32 -13.12
C PRO A 132 4.75 -2.34 -14.20
N SER A 133 5.44 -1.27 -13.80
CA SER A 133 6.04 -0.26 -14.71
C SER A 133 7.42 -0.65 -15.25
N PHE A 134 8.06 -1.71 -14.72
CA PHE A 134 9.46 -2.01 -15.01
C PHE A 134 9.74 -2.35 -16.48
N VAL A 135 8.82 -3.04 -17.14
CA VAL A 135 8.97 -3.39 -18.56
C VAL A 135 8.99 -2.14 -19.45
N ASP A 136 8.11 -1.19 -19.17
CA ASP A 136 8.06 0.09 -19.89
C ASP A 136 9.26 0.99 -19.55
N ASP A 137 9.68 0.98 -18.28
CA ASP A 137 10.87 1.70 -17.84
C ASP A 137 12.15 1.20 -18.52
N MET A 138 12.32 -0.12 -18.62
CA MET A 138 13.47 -0.75 -19.29
C MET A 138 13.44 -0.55 -20.80
N ALA A 139 12.27 -0.63 -21.43
CA ALA A 139 12.14 -0.33 -22.86
C ALA A 139 12.50 1.13 -23.16
N ALA A 140 12.09 2.07 -22.31
CA ALA A 140 12.45 3.49 -22.47
C ALA A 140 13.97 3.75 -22.31
N ILE A 141 14.70 2.86 -21.66
CA ILE A 141 16.17 2.90 -21.55
C ILE A 141 16.86 2.27 -22.77
N GLY A 142 16.11 1.59 -23.65
CA GLY A 142 16.61 0.95 -24.87
C GLY A 142 16.62 -0.58 -24.83
N PHE A 143 16.03 -1.20 -23.78
CA PHE A 143 15.84 -2.65 -23.73
C PHE A 143 14.55 -3.09 -24.42
N ASP A 144 14.26 -2.61 -25.63
CA ASP A 144 12.97 -2.85 -26.34
C ASP A 144 12.60 -4.32 -26.50
N ARG A 145 13.60 -5.21 -26.58
CA ARG A 145 13.40 -6.67 -26.68
C ARG A 145 12.64 -7.25 -25.48
N ILE A 146 12.58 -6.55 -24.35
CA ILE A 146 11.81 -6.97 -23.16
C ILE A 146 10.31 -7.07 -23.41
N LYS A 147 9.80 -6.37 -24.44
CA LYS A 147 8.38 -6.42 -24.85
C LYS A 147 8.05 -7.58 -25.79
N GLN A 148 9.05 -8.34 -26.28
CA GLN A 148 8.79 -9.44 -27.19
C GLN A 148 8.01 -10.58 -26.50
N PRO A 149 6.96 -11.14 -27.14
CA PRO A 149 6.20 -12.25 -26.57
C PRO A 149 7.11 -13.41 -26.18
N GLY A 150 6.95 -13.91 -24.95
CA GLY A 150 7.73 -15.04 -24.43
C GLY A 150 9.14 -14.71 -23.93
N MET A 151 9.68 -13.52 -24.18
CA MET A 151 11.03 -13.13 -23.72
C MET A 151 11.16 -13.21 -22.19
N LEU A 152 10.22 -12.58 -21.47
CA LEU A 152 10.20 -12.58 -20.01
C LEU A 152 10.02 -13.99 -19.42
N GLN A 153 9.24 -14.84 -20.08
CA GLN A 153 8.94 -16.21 -19.63
C GLN A 153 10.07 -17.20 -19.91
N THR A 154 11.00 -16.85 -20.80
CA THR A 154 12.14 -17.68 -21.21
C THR A 154 13.44 -17.08 -20.67
N VAL A 155 14.09 -16.21 -21.43
CA VAL A 155 15.37 -15.57 -21.10
C VAL A 155 15.26 -14.72 -19.84
N GLY A 156 14.14 -14.04 -19.61
CA GLY A 156 13.93 -13.20 -18.43
C GLY A 156 14.04 -13.93 -17.07
N ARG A 157 13.91 -15.27 -17.04
CA ARG A 157 14.04 -16.07 -15.80
C ARG A 157 15.49 -16.29 -15.37
N VAL A 158 16.44 -16.19 -16.30
CA VAL A 158 17.87 -16.45 -16.08
C VAL A 158 18.73 -15.21 -16.32
N MET A 159 18.21 -14.25 -17.08
CA MET A 159 18.85 -12.97 -17.37
C MET A 159 18.64 -12.02 -16.20
N ASN A 160 19.69 -11.30 -15.81
CA ASN A 160 19.65 -10.20 -14.86
C ASN A 160 20.11 -8.90 -15.53
N LEU A 161 20.05 -7.77 -14.82
CA LEU A 161 20.35 -6.46 -15.40
C LEU A 161 21.80 -6.37 -15.90
N ARG A 162 22.76 -6.94 -15.17
CA ARG A 162 24.19 -6.93 -15.54
C ARG A 162 24.42 -7.65 -16.87
N LEU A 163 23.90 -8.88 -16.95
CA LEU A 163 24.03 -9.72 -18.14
C LEU A 163 23.30 -9.09 -19.33
N GLY A 164 22.16 -8.43 -19.09
CA GLY A 164 21.44 -7.66 -20.10
C GLY A 164 22.26 -6.49 -20.65
N CYS A 165 22.89 -5.69 -19.78
CA CYS A 165 23.75 -4.58 -20.18
C CYS A 165 24.95 -5.09 -20.99
N GLN A 166 25.62 -6.14 -20.52
CA GLN A 166 26.74 -6.76 -21.22
C GLN A 166 26.36 -7.30 -22.61
N ALA A 167 25.22 -7.97 -22.73
CA ALA A 167 24.77 -8.55 -24.00
C ALA A 167 24.34 -7.49 -25.02
N MET A 168 23.87 -6.33 -24.56
CA MET A 168 23.37 -5.23 -25.41
C MET A 168 24.41 -4.12 -25.62
N GLY A 169 25.57 -4.20 -24.97
CA GLY A 169 26.62 -3.19 -25.05
C GLY A 169 26.30 -1.89 -24.30
N PHE A 170 25.41 -1.94 -23.30
CA PHE A 170 25.10 -0.79 -22.45
C PHE A 170 26.06 -0.70 -21.26
N ASP A 171 26.41 0.52 -20.87
CA ASP A 171 27.13 0.77 -19.62
C ASP A 171 26.18 0.56 -18.43
N LEU A 172 26.60 -0.30 -17.50
CA LEU A 172 25.77 -0.67 -16.35
C LEU A 172 25.55 0.53 -15.41
N GLU A 173 26.53 1.40 -15.24
CA GLU A 173 26.41 2.55 -14.34
C GLU A 173 25.49 3.61 -14.93
N GLU A 174 25.54 3.84 -16.24
CA GLU A 174 24.58 4.70 -16.94
C GLU A 174 23.15 4.17 -16.83
N VAL A 175 22.94 2.87 -17.04
CA VAL A 175 21.62 2.23 -16.87
C VAL A 175 21.13 2.32 -15.42
N LYS A 176 22.01 2.16 -14.43
CA LYS A 176 21.68 2.36 -13.01
C LYS A 176 21.20 3.79 -12.76
N GLN A 177 21.88 4.81 -13.30
CA GLN A 177 21.48 6.21 -13.17
C GLN A 177 20.11 6.48 -13.80
N LEU A 178 19.84 5.94 -14.99
CA LEU A 178 18.54 6.07 -15.65
C LEU A 178 17.40 5.40 -14.87
N LEU A 179 17.66 4.24 -14.26
CA LEU A 179 16.72 3.59 -13.35
C LEU A 179 16.52 4.41 -12.06
N GLN A 180 17.58 4.99 -11.51
CA GLN A 180 17.46 5.88 -10.34
C GLN A 180 16.63 7.12 -10.66
N ALA A 181 16.79 7.73 -11.84
CA ALA A 181 15.96 8.83 -12.31
C ALA A 181 14.47 8.44 -12.46
N LYS A 182 14.18 7.14 -12.67
CA LYS A 182 12.83 6.57 -12.72
C LYS A 182 12.32 6.08 -11.35
N GLY A 183 13.02 6.41 -10.26
CA GLY A 183 12.60 6.12 -8.88
C GLY A 183 13.00 4.74 -8.35
N TYR A 184 13.95 4.04 -9.00
CA TYR A 184 14.50 2.77 -8.49
C TYR A 184 15.71 3.02 -7.57
N GLN A 185 15.77 2.34 -6.43
CA GLN A 185 17.00 2.26 -5.65
C GLN A 185 17.77 1.02 -6.07
N VAL A 186 18.76 1.20 -6.94
CA VAL A 186 19.54 0.10 -7.50
C VAL A 186 20.66 -0.32 -6.55
N GLN A 187 20.74 -1.60 -6.23
CA GLN A 187 21.72 -2.23 -5.34
C GLN A 187 22.41 -3.40 -6.04
N ASP A 188 23.60 -3.75 -5.52
CA ASP A 188 24.56 -4.64 -6.19
C ASP A 188 24.42 -6.12 -5.84
#